data_AF-A0A0E3V9U1-F1
#
_entry.id   AF-A0A0E3V9U1-F1
#
_cell.length_a   1.000
_cell.length_b   1.000
_cell.length_c   1.000
_cell.angle_alpha   90.00
_cell.angle_beta   90.00
_cell.angle_gamma   90.00
#
_symmetry.space_group_name_H-M   'P 1'
#
loop_
_entity.id
_entity.type
_entity.pdbx_description
1 polymer ?
#
loop_
_entity_poly.entity_id
_entity_poly.type
_entity_poly.pdbx_seq_one_letter_code
_entity_poly.pdbx_strand_id
1 'polypeptide(L)' 'MAQYQLVEKHAIEHHNEYYEVRVTQADGDTKSLFFSTNEENLEEVAAAIVADHLSGAKHWTVIPHRKDD' A
#
# COMPACT_ATOMS: atom_id res chain seq x y z
N MET A 1 -6.13 2.82 15.00
CA MET A 1 -5.66 1.55 14.38
C MET A 1 -6.28 1.55 13.01
N ALA A 2 -5.47 1.83 11.98
CA ALA A 2 -5.96 1.94 10.62
C ALA A 2 -6.55 0.61 10.15
N GLN A 3 -7.77 0.64 9.58
CA GLN A 3 -8.38 -0.55 9.00
C GLN A 3 -7.96 -0.68 7.54
N TYR A 4 -7.22 -1.75 7.24
CA TYR A 4 -6.78 -2.04 5.88
C TYR A 4 -6.87 -3.51 5.58
N GLN A 5 -7.01 -3.82 4.29
CA GLN A 5 -6.95 -5.17 3.78
C GLN A 5 -5.84 -5.24 2.74
N LEU A 6 -4.83 -6.08 2.99
CA LEU A 6 -3.82 -6.36 1.97
C LEU A 6 -4.47 -7.14 0.83
N VAL A 7 -4.16 -6.70 -0.38
CA VAL A 7 -4.68 -7.27 -1.62
C VAL A 7 -3.50 -7.85 -2.38
N GLU A 8 -3.60 -9.10 -2.82
CA GLU A 8 -2.57 -9.68 -3.67
C GLU A 8 -2.67 -9.14 -5.09
N LYS A 9 -1.55 -9.13 -5.82
CA LYS A 9 -1.51 -8.62 -7.20
C LYS A 9 -2.50 -9.31 -8.15
N HIS A 10 -2.90 -10.55 -7.89
CA HIS A 10 -3.96 -11.22 -8.68
C HIS A 10 -5.37 -10.77 -8.27
N ALA A 11 -5.56 -10.36 -7.02
CA ALA A 11 -6.86 -9.90 -6.54
C ALA A 11 -7.18 -8.46 -6.99
N ILE A 12 -6.17 -7.60 -7.22
CA ILE A 12 -6.38 -6.22 -7.71
C ILE A 12 -7.14 -6.15 -9.04
N GLU A 13 -7.14 -7.22 -9.85
CA GLU A 13 -7.93 -7.27 -11.08
C GLU A 13 -9.43 -7.17 -10.83
N HIS A 14 -9.89 -7.67 -9.69
CA HIS A 14 -11.29 -7.66 -9.26
C HIS A 14 -11.66 -6.44 -8.40
N HIS A 15 -10.69 -5.57 -8.07
CA HIS A 15 -10.94 -4.35 -7.31
C HIS A 15 -11.03 -3.13 -8.23
N ASN A 16 -12.09 -2.33 -8.04
CA ASN A 16 -12.28 -1.07 -8.77
C ASN A 16 -11.33 0.03 -8.26
N GLU A 17 -11.04 0.03 -6.96
CA GLU A 17 -10.11 0.95 -6.31
C GLU A 17 -9.22 0.17 -5.35
N TYR A 18 -7.91 0.41 -5.45
CA TYR A 18 -6.91 -0.10 -4.53
C TYR A 18 -5.74 0.89 -4.45
N TYR A 19 -4.88 0.71 -3.47
CA TYR A 19 -3.72 1.55 -3.24
C TYR A 19 -2.47 0.68 -3.24
N GLU A 20 -1.36 1.26 -3.69
CA GLU A 20 -0.05 0.64 -3.62
C GLU A 20 0.82 1.46 -2.66
N VAL A 21 1.35 0.83 -1.63
CA VAL A 21 2.47 1.40 -0.87
C VAL A 21 3.77 0.85 -1.44
N ARG A 22 4.54 1.76 -2.03
CA ARG A 22 5.86 1.47 -2.59
C ARG A 22 6.92 1.96 -1.63
N VAL A 23 7.83 1.07 -1.25
CA VAL A 23 8.96 1.33 -0.38
C VAL A 23 10.25 1.22 -1.17
N THR A 24 11.07 2.25 -1.11
CA THR A 24 12.41 2.27 -1.72
C THR A 24 13.44 2.13 -0.61
N GLN A 25 14.09 0.97 -0.54
CA GLN A 25 15.23 0.77 0.37
C GLN A 25 16.54 1.18 -0.29
N ALA A 26 17.54 1.54 0.52
CA ALA A 26 18.81 2.08 0.06
C ALA A 26 19.64 1.09 -0.80
N ASP A 27 19.37 -0.22 -0.67
CA ASP A 27 20.04 -1.29 -1.42
C ASP A 27 19.48 -1.48 -2.85
N GLY A 28 18.55 -0.63 -3.29
CA GLY A 28 17.92 -0.73 -4.61
C GLY A 28 16.74 -1.71 -4.67
N ASP A 29 16.49 -2.47 -3.59
CA ASP A 29 15.31 -3.30 -3.44
C ASP A 29 14.06 -2.41 -3.24
N THR A 30 13.17 -2.45 -4.24
CA THR A 30 11.89 -1.76 -4.17
C THR A 30 10.80 -2.77 -3.85
N LYS A 31 10.09 -2.58 -2.73
CA LYS A 31 8.96 -3.44 -2.36
C LYS A 31 7.66 -2.67 -2.55
N SER A 32 6.70 -3.31 -3.21
CA SER A 32 5.34 -2.79 -3.36
C SER A 32 4.37 -3.72 -2.66
N LEU A 33 3.53 -3.17 -1.79
CA LEU A 33 2.37 -3.86 -1.20
C LEU A 33 1.11 -3.17 -1.69
N PHE A 34 0.10 -3.97 -2.03
CA PHE A 34 -1.20 -3.46 -2.46
C PHE A 34 -2.19 -3.65 -1.32
N PHE A 35 -3.06 -2.67 -1.12
CA PHE A 35 -4.07 -2.70 -0.08
C PHE A 35 -5.32 -1.95 -0.52
N SER A 36 -6.45 -2.32 0.07
CA SER A 36 -7.69 -1.56 0.03
C SER A 36 -8.03 -1.08 1.44
N THR A 37 -8.62 0.09 1.53
CA THR A 37 -9.05 0.68 2.79
C THR A 37 -10.26 1.58 2.54
N ASN A 38 -11.11 1.69 3.56
CA ASN A 38 -12.20 2.67 3.58
C ASN A 38 -11.82 3.92 4.40
N GLU A 39 -10.60 3.96 4.93
CA GLU A 39 -10.13 5.10 5.71
C GLU A 39 -9.85 6.29 4.80
N GLU A 40 -10.29 7.47 5.21
CA GLU A 40 -9.96 8.72 4.50
C GLU A 40 -8.46 9.02 4.56
N ASN A 41 -7.79 8.60 5.63
CA ASN A 41 -6.39 8.92 5.87
C ASN A 41 -5.44 7.81 5.40
N LEU A 42 -5.17 7.80 4.09
CA LEU A 42 -4.29 6.82 3.45
C LEU A 42 -2.86 6.84 4.00
N GLU A 43 -2.39 7.99 4.47
CA GLU A 43 -1.05 8.14 5.05
C GLU A 43 -0.92 7.33 6.35
N GLU A 44 -1.94 7.37 7.22
CA GLU A 44 -1.96 6.59 8.46
C GLU A 44 -2.01 5.09 8.17
N VAL A 45 -2.83 4.68 7.20
CA VAL A 45 -2.93 3.29 6.75
C VAL A 45 -1.59 2.79 6.22
N ALA A 46 -0.96 3.54 5.33
CA ALA A 46 0.32 3.17 4.74
C ALA A 46 1.43 3.14 5.80
N ALA A 47 1.44 4.08 6.74
CA ALA A 47 2.38 4.07 7.86
C ALA A 47 2.20 2.81 8.73
N ALA A 48 0.95 2.39 8.99
CA ALA A 48 0.66 1.16 9.72
C ALA A 48 1.13 -0.08 8.95
N ILE A 49 0.82 -0.19 7.65
CA ILE A 49 1.26 -1.29 6.80
C ILE A 49 2.79 -1.38 6.76
N VAL A 50 3.46 -0.23 6.61
CA VAL A 50 4.91 -0.16 6.57
C VAL A 50 5.52 -0.57 7.92
N ALA A 51 4.95 -0.11 9.03
CA ALA A 51 5.40 -0.50 10.36
C ALA A 51 5.22 -2.00 10.63
N ASP A 52 4.10 -2.59 10.17
CA ASP A 52 3.74 -3.98 10.43
C ASP A 52 4.47 -4.96 9.50
N HIS A 53 4.53 -4.67 8.20
CA HIS A 53 5.05 -5.58 7.18
C HIS A 53 6.44 -5.21 6.63
N LEU A 54 6.82 -3.94 6.69
CA LEU A 54 8.05 -3.41 6.05
C LEU A 54 8.93 -2.68 7.06
N SER A 55 9.14 -3.34 8.21
CA SER A 55 9.99 -2.85 9.29
C SER A 55 11.38 -2.47 8.76
N GLY A 56 11.76 -1.20 8.92
CA GLY A 56 13.02 -0.64 8.41
C GLY A 56 12.91 0.21 7.13
N ALA A 57 11.72 0.34 6.54
CA ALA A 57 11.47 1.28 5.45
C ALA A 57 11.70 2.75 5.88
N LYS A 58 12.66 3.44 5.24
CA LYS A 58 12.89 4.88 5.46
C LYS A 58 12.06 5.77 4.55
N HIS A 59 11.80 5.32 3.32
CA HIS A 59 11.05 6.06 2.32
C HIS A 59 9.97 5.18 1.73
N TRP A 60 8.74 5.68 1.78
CA TRP A 60 7.59 5.03 1.19
C TRP A 60 6.68 6.06 0.53
N THR A 61 5.85 5.60 -0.40
CA THR A 61 4.94 6.45 -1.17
C THR A 61 3.66 5.67 -1.44
N VAL A 62 2.52 6.33 -1.32
CA VAL A 62 1.21 5.74 -1.61
C VAL A 62 0.77 6.17 -3.00
N ILE A 63 0.41 5.19 -3.82
CA ILE A 63 -0.04 5.38 -5.19
C ILE A 63 -1.49 4.90 -5.25
N PRO A 64 -2.47 5.80 -5.43
CA PRO A 64 -3.85 5.41 -5.64
C PRO A 64 -4.03 4.82 -7.04
N HIS A 65 -4.59 3.62 -7.11
CA HIS A 65 -4.95 2.94 -8.35
C HIS A 65 -6.48 2.84 -8.42
N ARG A 66 -7.10 3.68 -9.27
CA ARG A 66 -8.50 3.55 -9.64
C ARG A 66 -8.57 3.01 -11.06
N LYS A 67 -9.39 1.98 -11.26
CA LYS A 67 -9.81 1.61 -12.61
C LYS A 67 -10.86 2.62 -13.04
N ASP A 68 -10.41 3.67 -13.73
CA ASP A 68 -11.28 4.54 -14.52
C ASP A 68 -11.59 3.75 -15.81
N ASP A 69 -12.85 3.36 -15.99
CA ASP A 69 -13.36 2.64 -17.16
C ASP A 69 -13.37 3.53 -18.42
#